data_AF-A0A1V2UD24-F1
#
_entry.id   AF-A0A1V2UD24-F1
#
_cell.length_a   1.000
_cell.length_b   1.000
_cell.length_c   1.000
_cell.angle_alpha   90.00
_cell.angle_beta   90.00
_cell.angle_gamma   90.00
#
_symmetry.space_group_name_H-M   'P 1'
#
loop_
_entity.id
_entity.type
_entity.pdbx_description
1 polymer ?
#
loop_
_entity_poly.entity_id
_entity_poly.type
_entity_poly.pdbx_seq_one_letter_code
_entity_poly.pdbx_strand_id
1 'polypeptide(L)' 'MNIIQQYEWRYICYEELLEEIWGYGQQLINQVGLDCFTFYVEASAGYHSFYYYIAPYEKS' A
#
# COMPACT_ATOMS: atom_id res chain seq x y z
N MET A 1 -7.51 11.31 -2.48
CA MET A 1 -7.53 9.88 -2.11
C MET A 1 -6.56 9.16 -3.01
N ASN A 2 -5.61 8.43 -2.44
CA ASN A 2 -4.82 7.49 -3.23
C ASN A 2 -5.39 6.06 -3.13
N ILE A 3 -4.85 5.12 -3.88
CA ILE A 3 -5.40 3.76 -3.96
C ILE A 3 -5.24 2.98 -2.65
N ILE A 4 -4.15 3.19 -1.91
CA ILE A 4 -3.94 2.58 -0.59
C ILE A 4 -4.97 3.13 0.42
N GLN A 5 -5.22 4.44 0.41
CA GLN A 5 -6.27 5.05 1.23
C GLN A 5 -7.66 4.53 0.88
N GLN A 6 -7.95 4.31 -0.41
CA GLN A 6 -9.22 3.70 -0.83
C GLN A 6 -9.37 2.28 -0.25
N TYR A 7 -8.30 1.49 -0.26
CA TYR A 7 -8.29 0.16 0.34
C TYR A 7 -8.46 0.22 1.88
N GLU A 8 -7.65 1.02 2.57
CA GLU A 8 -7.68 1.13 4.03
C GLU A 8 -9.04 1.64 4.54
N TRP A 9 -9.71 2.48 3.75
CA TRP A 9 -11.07 2.98 4.05
C TRP A 9 -12.19 2.11 3.47
N ARG A 10 -11.86 0.92 2.94
CA ARG A 10 -12.80 -0.10 2.43
C ARG A 10 -13.63 0.34 1.22
N TYR A 11 -13.14 1.27 0.42
CA TYR A 11 -13.74 1.63 -0.87
C TYR A 11 -13.43 0.61 -1.97
N ILE A 12 -12.29 -0.05 -1.90
CA ILE A 12 -11.88 -1.15 -2.80
C ILE A 12 -11.44 -2.36 -1.98
N CYS A 13 -11.50 -3.54 -2.57
CA CYS A 13 -11.02 -4.78 -1.95
C CYS A 13 -9.51 -4.94 -2.11
N TYR A 14 -8.96 -5.96 -1.46
CA TYR A 14 -7.52 -6.21 -1.45
C TYR A 14 -7.02 -6.61 -2.84
N GLU A 15 -7.78 -7.46 -3.53
CA GLU A 15 -7.46 -7.95 -4.87
C GLU A 15 -7.38 -6.79 -5.87
N GLU A 16 -8.33 -5.85 -5.81
CA GLU A 16 -8.33 -4.63 -6.63
C GLU A 16 -7.10 -3.75 -6.36
N LEU A 17 -6.67 -3.62 -5.10
CA LEU A 17 -5.44 -2.90 -4.77
C LEU A 17 -4.21 -3.56 -5.40
N LEU A 18 -4.09 -4.89 -5.30
CA LEU A 18 -2.91 -5.61 -5.79
C LEU A 18 -2.78 -5.57 -7.32
N GLU A 19 -3.90 -5.58 -8.05
CA GLU A 19 -3.89 -5.45 -9.52
C GLU A 19 -3.44 -4.05 -9.97
N GLU A 20 -3.89 -3.02 -9.27
CA GLU A 20 -3.71 -1.63 -9.69
C GLU A 20 -2.40 -0.99 -9.18
N ILE A 21 -1.85 -1.43 -8.05
CA ILE A 21 -0.70 -0.76 -7.38
C ILE A 21 0.54 -0.63 -8.27
N TRP A 22 0.76 -1.56 -9.20
CA TRP A 22 1.86 -1.55 -10.17
C TRP A 22 1.80 -0.36 -11.15
N GLY A 23 0.61 0.20 -11.38
CA GLY A 23 0.41 1.38 -12.22
C GLY A 23 0.84 2.69 -11.53
N TYR A 24 1.12 2.64 -10.22
CA TYR A 24 1.53 3.78 -9.43
C TYR A 24 3.04 3.77 -9.18
N GLY A 25 3.65 4.95 -9.16
CA GLY A 25 5.09 5.09 -8.94
C GLY A 25 5.39 6.24 -7.98
N GLN A 26 6.30 7.13 -8.39
CA GLN A 26 6.82 8.21 -7.55
C GLN A 26 5.72 9.07 -6.90
N GLN A 27 4.62 9.33 -7.61
CA GLN A 27 3.52 10.13 -7.06
C GLN A 27 2.87 9.49 -5.83
N LEU A 28 2.68 8.17 -5.83
CA LEU A 28 2.09 7.46 -4.70
C LEU A 28 3.09 7.38 -3.54
N ILE A 29 4.35 7.08 -3.84
CA ILE A 29 5.45 7.08 -2.86
C ILE A 29 5.51 8.41 -2.11
N ASN A 30 5.40 9.54 -2.82
CA ASN A 30 5.42 10.87 -2.19
C ASN A 30 4.23 11.14 -1.25
N GLN A 31 3.12 10.39 -1.39
CA GLN A 31 1.92 10.57 -0.59
C GLN A 31 1.85 9.65 0.63
N VAL A 32 2.32 8.40 0.50
CA VAL A 32 2.22 7.39 1.57
C VAL A 32 3.55 7.02 2.21
N GLY A 33 4.66 7.46 1.63
CA GLY A 33 6.01 7.04 2.02
C GLY A 33 6.46 5.76 1.32
N LEU A 34 7.79 5.59 1.22
CA LEU A 34 8.41 4.47 0.52
C LEU A 34 8.08 3.11 1.15
N ASP A 35 8.08 3.02 2.48
CA ASP A 35 7.87 1.75 3.19
C ASP A 35 6.45 1.22 2.99
N CYS A 36 5.44 2.11 3.10
CA CYS A 36 4.04 1.75 2.88
C CYS A 36 3.81 1.31 1.42
N PHE A 37 4.38 2.04 0.46
CA PHE A 37 4.30 1.66 -0.95
C PHE A 37 4.96 0.30 -1.21
N THR A 38 6.18 0.11 -0.71
CA THR A 38 6.96 -1.12 -0.89
C THR A 38 6.21 -2.32 -0.31
N PHE A 39 5.62 -2.18 0.88
CA PHE A 39 4.82 -3.24 1.50
C PHE A 39 3.70 -3.75 0.57
N TYR A 40 2.89 -2.87 -0.03
CA TYR A 40 1.80 -3.32 -0.88
C TYR A 40 2.27 -3.86 -2.24
N VAL A 41 3.38 -3.34 -2.77
CA VAL A 41 4.03 -3.93 -3.95
C VAL A 41 4.55 -5.34 -3.64
N GLU A 42 5.21 -5.53 -2.50
CA GLU A 42 5.69 -6.84 -2.07
C GLU A 42 4.55 -7.84 -1.86
N ALA A 43 3.45 -7.38 -1.27
CA ALA A 43 2.22 -8.16 -1.12
C ALA A 43 1.66 -8.58 -2.48
N SER A 44 1.62 -7.68 -3.46
CA SER A 44 1.13 -7.97 -4.82
C SER A 44 2.00 -8.95 -5.59
N ALA A 45 3.31 -8.96 -5.30
CA ALA A 45 4.26 -9.92 -5.86
C ALA A 45 4.28 -11.26 -5.10
N GLY A 46 3.50 -11.39 -4.02
CA GLY A 46 3.38 -12.61 -3.23
C GLY A 46 4.54 -12.86 -2.25
N TYR A 47 5.33 -11.84 -1.91
CA TYR A 47 6.42 -11.98 -0.94
C TYR A 47 5.91 -12.16 0.51
N HIS A 48 4.69 -11.71 0.80
CA HIS A 48 4.02 -11.94 2.09
C HIS A 48 2.49 -11.92 1.95
N SER A 49 1.80 -12.35 3.00
CA SER A 49 0.33 -12.44 3.07
C SER A 49 -0.33 -11.46 4.05
N PHE A 50 0.44 -10.49 4.58
CA PHE A 50 -0.10 -9.43 5.42
C PHE A 50 -0.97 -8.46 4.63
N TYR A 51 -2.11 -8.09 5.21
CA TYR A 51 -3.12 -7.24 4.55
C TYR A 51 -2.92 -5.75 4.81
N TYR A 52 -2.30 -5.37 5.92
CA TYR A 52 -2.18 -3.97 6.34
C TYR A 52 -0.75 -3.62 6.68
N TYR A 53 -0.31 -2.47 6.18
CA TYR A 53 0.90 -1.83 6.64
C TYR A 53 0.63 -1.17 8.00
N ILE A 54 1.46 -1.48 9.00
CA ILE A 54 1.43 -0.80 10.29
C ILE A 54 2.74 -0.03 10.42
N ALA A 55 2.65 1.30 10.34
CA ALA A 55 3.82 2.14 10.50
C ALA A 55 4.45 1.89 11.89
N PRO A 56 5.77 1.68 11.97
CA PRO A 56 6.45 1.56 13.25
C PRO A 56 6.26 2.85 14.06
N TYR A 57 6.02 2.69 15.36
CA TYR A 57 5.94 3.84 16.26
C TYR A 57 7.33 4.48 16.39
N GLU A 58 7.54 5.62 15.75
CA GLU A 58 8.72 6.44 16.01
C GLU A 58 8.58 7.05 17.41
N LYS A 59 9.43 6.62 18.35
CA LYS A 59 9.64 7.37 19.60
C LYS A 59 10.38 8.65 19.22
N SER A 60 9.64 9.76 19.17
CA SER A 60 10.17 11.13 19.11
C SER A 60 11.03 11.45 20.32
#